data_AF-A4TFH2-F1
#
_entry.id   AF-A4TFH2-F1
#
_cell.length_a   1.000
_cell.length_b   1.000
_cell.length_c   1.000
_cell.angle_alpha   90.00
_cell.angle_beta   90.00
_cell.angle_gamma   90.00
#
_symmetry.space_group_name_H-M   'P 1'
#
loop_
_entity.id
_entity.type
_entity.pdbx_description
1 polymer ?
#
loop_
_entity_poly.entity_id
_entity_poly.type
_entity_poly.pdbx_seq_one_letter_code
_entity_poly.pdbx_strand_id
1 'polypeptide(L)'
;MVGIGRSAKNSYSKGTTMKKSNQIQSVDVSASAVPERVSVAMSEIAENMSEGLLALAVGAGLQVMAALMEADVTALAGPKGRHDQARTAVRHGRERGSVTLGGRRVPVTRPRVRAADGTGEFGGRVL
;
A
#
# COMPACT_ATOMS: atom_id res chain seq x y z
N MET A 1 24.48 0.50 54.49
CA MET A 1 24.00 1.81 53.98
C MET A 1 24.84 2.08 52.75
N VAL A 2 24.37 2.07 51.50
CA VAL A 2 23.13 2.55 50.90
C VAL A 2 22.79 1.65 49.69
N GLY A 3 21.54 1.24 49.54
CA GLY A 3 21.06 0.50 48.38
C GLY A 3 20.84 1.40 47.16
N ILE A 4 21.09 0.87 45.97
CA ILE A 4 20.70 1.50 44.70
C ILE A 4 19.95 0.44 43.90
N GLY A 5 18.64 0.37 44.13
CA GLY A 5 17.71 -0.21 43.18
C GLY A 5 17.41 0.81 42.09
N ARG A 6 17.45 0.41 40.82
CA ARG A 6 16.77 1.13 39.72
C ARG A 6 16.18 0.12 38.74
N SER A 7 14.94 -0.24 39.03
CA SER A 7 13.98 -0.88 38.13
C SER A 7 13.66 0.07 36.96
N ALA A 8 13.97 -0.31 35.73
CA ALA A 8 13.48 0.37 34.53
C ALA A 8 12.20 -0.32 34.04
N LYS A 9 11.13 0.47 34.00
CA LYS A 9 9.74 0.05 33.81
C LYS A 9 9.45 -0.22 32.33
N ASN A 10 8.79 -1.36 32.08
CA ASN A 10 8.21 -1.74 30.80
C ASN A 10 7.11 -0.72 30.42
N SER A 11 7.37 0.17 29.46
CA SER A 11 6.34 1.06 28.92
C SER A 11 5.59 0.36 27.80
N TYR A 12 4.65 -0.51 28.17
CA TYR A 12 3.66 -1.05 27.26
C TYR A 12 2.68 0.08 26.89
N SER A 13 2.90 0.72 25.74
CA SER A 13 1.97 1.69 25.18
C SER A 13 0.71 0.94 24.72
N LYS A 14 -0.40 1.09 25.46
CA LYS A 14 -1.72 0.65 24.99
C LYS A 14 -2.08 1.48 23.77
N GLY A 15 -2.01 0.88 22.60
CA GLY A 15 -2.50 1.48 21.36
C GLY A 15 -3.99 1.81 21.48
N THR A 16 -4.35 3.04 21.13
CA THR A 16 -5.74 3.45 20.92
C THR A 16 -6.32 2.69 19.72
N THR A 17 -7.39 1.93 19.94
CA THR A 17 -8.19 1.35 18.85
C THR A 17 -8.85 2.49 18.07
N MET A 18 -8.29 2.79 16.89
CA MET A 18 -8.93 3.69 15.92
C MET A 18 -10.11 2.97 15.28
N LYS A 19 -11.31 3.57 15.34
CA LYS A 19 -12.47 3.07 14.59
C LYS A 19 -12.29 3.39 13.12
N LYS A 20 -12.37 2.35 12.27
CA LYS A 20 -12.23 2.48 10.81
C LYS A 20 -13.60 2.83 10.21
N SER A 21 -13.82 4.11 9.91
CA SER A 21 -14.98 4.55 9.12
C SER A 21 -14.62 4.52 7.64
N ASN A 22 -14.82 3.38 6.98
CA ASN A 22 -14.83 3.33 5.52
C ASN A 22 -16.29 3.31 5.07
N GLN A 23 -16.91 4.49 5.03
CA GLN A 23 -18.27 4.64 4.55
C GLN A 23 -18.22 4.65 3.02
N ILE A 24 -18.34 3.46 2.42
CA ILE A 24 -18.72 3.37 1.00
C ILE A 24 -20.20 3.75 0.98
N GLN A 25 -20.50 4.98 0.58
CA GLN A 25 -21.87 5.42 0.42
C GLN A 25 -22.48 4.66 -0.76
N SER A 26 -23.58 3.96 -0.50
CA SER A 26 -24.41 3.37 -1.54
C SER A 26 -25.03 4.50 -2.35
N VAL A 27 -24.73 4.54 -3.65
CA VAL A 27 -25.43 5.44 -4.58
C VAL A 27 -26.84 4.89 -4.73
N ASP A 28 -27.80 5.54 -4.09
CA ASP A 28 -29.20 5.13 -4.07
C ASP A 28 -29.89 5.66 -5.34
N VAL A 29 -29.96 4.81 -6.37
CA VAL A 29 -30.66 5.11 -7.64
C VAL A 29 -32.14 4.77 -7.47
N SER A 30 -32.82 5.43 -6.54
CA SER A 30 -34.23 5.14 -6.28
C SER A 30 -35.17 6.00 -7.14
N ALA A 31 -35.77 5.29 -8.11
CA ALA A 31 -37.13 5.46 -8.66
C ALA A 31 -37.45 6.74 -9.45
N SER A 32 -36.91 6.82 -10.66
CA SER A 32 -37.62 7.50 -11.76
C SER A 32 -38.68 6.55 -12.34
N ALA A 33 -39.83 7.07 -12.77
CA ALA A 33 -40.95 6.31 -13.33
C ALA A 33 -40.61 5.76 -14.73
N VAL A 34 -39.65 4.84 -14.80
CA VAL A 34 -39.13 4.28 -16.06
C VAL A 34 -39.73 2.88 -16.28
N PRO A 35 -40.13 2.53 -17.52
CA PRO A 35 -40.63 1.18 -17.81
C PRO A 35 -39.66 0.07 -17.37
N GLU A 36 -40.20 -1.06 -16.94
CA GLU A 36 -39.44 -2.18 -16.35
C GLU A 36 -38.25 -2.65 -17.20
N ARG A 37 -38.39 -2.65 -18.53
CA ARG A 37 -37.27 -3.03 -19.41
C ARG A 37 -36.07 -2.09 -19.31
N VAL A 38 -36.31 -0.81 -19.04
CA VAL A 38 -35.26 0.20 -18.90
C VAL A 38 -34.67 0.16 -17.50
N SER A 39 -35.46 -0.09 -16.45
CA SER A 39 -34.92 -0.25 -15.09
C SER A 39 -33.94 -1.43 -15.02
N VAL A 40 -34.29 -2.57 -15.63
CA VAL A 40 -33.38 -3.73 -15.74
C VAL A 40 -32.09 -3.37 -16.49
N ALA A 41 -32.20 -2.73 -17.66
CA ALA A 41 -31.03 -2.31 -18.42
C ALA A 41 -30.14 -1.30 -17.66
N MET A 42 -30.73 -0.39 -16.90
CA MET A 42 -29.98 0.54 -16.04
C MET A 42 -29.29 -0.16 -14.88
N SER A 43 -29.90 -1.19 -14.30
CA SER A 43 -29.28 -2.01 -13.25
C SER A 43 -28.04 -2.75 -13.77
N GLU A 44 -28.15 -3.40 -14.92
CA GLU A 44 -27.01 -4.10 -15.56
C GLU A 44 -25.86 -3.12 -15.87
N ILE A 45 -26.21 -1.94 -16.39
CA ILE A 45 -25.23 -0.89 -16.67
C ILE A 45 -24.56 -0.40 -15.38
N ALA A 46 -25.31 -0.20 -14.30
CA ALA A 46 -24.77 0.24 -13.01
C ALA A 46 -23.84 -0.82 -12.39
N GLU A 47 -24.18 -2.10 -12.50
CA GLU A 47 -23.34 -3.22 -12.04
C GLU A 47 -22.03 -3.26 -12.83
N ASN A 48 -22.10 -3.24 -14.17
CA ASN A 48 -20.92 -3.21 -15.03
C ASN A 48 -20.01 -2.00 -14.76
N MET A 49 -20.60 -0.82 -14.53
CA MET A 49 -19.84 0.38 -14.16
C MET A 49 -19.17 0.24 -12.80
N SER A 50 -19.86 -0.35 -11.81
CA SER A 50 -19.31 -0.56 -10.47
C SER A 50 -18.10 -1.51 -10.51
N GLU A 51 -18.20 -2.60 -11.27
CA GLU A 51 -17.08 -3.52 -11.49
C GLU A 51 -15.92 -2.84 -12.23
N GLY A 52 -16.22 -2.14 -13.32
CA GLY A 52 -15.22 -1.44 -14.13
C GLY A 52 -14.48 -0.35 -13.33
N LEU A 53 -15.21 0.43 -12.53
CA LEU A 53 -14.63 1.48 -11.70
C LEU A 53 -13.76 0.89 -10.58
N LEU A 54 -14.20 -0.22 -9.97
CA LEU A 54 -13.42 -0.90 -8.94
C LEU A 54 -12.13 -1.47 -9.53
N ALA A 55 -12.19 -2.09 -10.71
CA ALA A 55 -11.02 -2.57 -11.42
C ALA A 55 -10.03 -1.43 -11.73
N LEU A 56 -10.54 -0.30 -12.21
CA LEU A 56 -9.74 0.89 -12.48
C LEU A 56 -9.08 1.44 -11.21
N ALA A 57 -9.82 1.57 -10.12
CA ALA A 57 -9.31 2.07 -8.84
C ALA A 57 -8.20 1.16 -8.28
N VAL A 58 -8.38 -0.16 -8.35
CA VAL A 58 -7.36 -1.12 -7.93
C VAL A 58 -6.11 -1.01 -8.80
N GLY A 59 -6.28 -0.95 -10.13
CA GLY A 59 -5.17 -0.79 -11.07
C GLY A 59 -4.35 0.48 -10.80
N ALA A 60 -5.04 1.62 -10.65
CA ALA A 60 -4.41 2.90 -10.34
C ALA A 60 -3.68 2.89 -8.99
N GLY A 61 -4.31 2.34 -7.94
CA GLY A 61 -3.70 2.23 -6.62
C GLY A 61 -2.40 1.41 -6.62
N LEU A 62 -2.36 0.31 -7.38
CA LEU A 62 -1.15 -0.51 -7.52
C LEU A 62 -0.04 0.23 -8.29
N GLN A 63 -0.38 1.05 -9.28
CA GLN A 63 0.59 1.89 -9.99
C GLN A 63 1.17 2.97 -9.08
N VAL A 64 0.33 3.66 -8.30
CA VAL A 64 0.78 4.65 -7.31
C VAL A 64 1.72 4.01 -6.29
N MET A 65 1.35 2.84 -5.78
CA MET A 65 2.20 2.08 -4.86
C MET A 65 3.56 1.74 -5.48
N ALA A 66 3.59 1.26 -6.73
CA ALA A 66 4.84 0.97 -7.42
C ALA A 66 5.71 2.22 -7.60
N ALA A 67 5.10 3.37 -7.92
CA ALA A 67 5.81 4.64 -8.06
C ALA A 67 6.42 5.11 -6.73
N LEU A 68 5.67 4.98 -5.62
CA LEU A 68 6.19 5.32 -4.29
C LEU A 68 7.35 4.41 -3.89
N MET A 69 7.24 3.10 -4.12
CA MET A 69 8.34 2.16 -3.87
C MET A 69 9.60 2.52 -4.66
N GLU A 70 9.46 2.88 -5.95
CA GLU A 70 10.61 3.32 -6.75
C GLU A 70 11.18 4.66 -6.29
N ALA A 71 10.33 5.57 -5.80
CA ALA A 71 10.77 6.82 -5.19
C ALA A 71 11.62 6.57 -3.94
N ASP A 72 11.19 5.64 -3.06
CA ASP A 72 11.93 5.28 -1.86
C ASP A 72 13.27 4.63 -2.20
N VAL A 73 13.30 3.73 -3.19
CA VAL A 73 14.56 3.16 -3.68
C VAL A 73 15.47 4.24 -4.29
N THR A 74 14.88 5.24 -4.96
CA THR A 74 15.64 6.37 -5.49
C THR A 74 16.20 7.26 -4.39
N ALA A 75 15.47 7.46 -3.29
CA ALA A 75 15.95 8.19 -2.14
C ALA A 75 17.11 7.46 -1.43
N LEU A 76 17.09 6.13 -1.39
CA LEU A 76 18.13 5.32 -0.76
C LEU A 76 19.35 5.08 -1.65
N ALA A 77 19.14 4.63 -2.90
CA ALA A 77 20.20 4.16 -3.80
C ALA A 77 20.50 5.15 -4.95
N GLY A 78 19.84 6.31 -4.96
CA GLY A 78 19.97 7.31 -6.01
C GLY A 78 19.20 6.98 -7.30
N PRO A 79 19.26 7.90 -8.28
CA PRO A 79 18.62 7.72 -9.58
C PRO A 79 19.21 6.52 -10.33
N LYS A 80 18.33 5.76 -10.98
CA LYS A 80 18.71 4.56 -11.72
C LYS A 80 19.71 4.90 -12.84
N GLY A 81 20.78 4.11 -12.97
CA GLY A 81 21.78 4.24 -14.03
C GLY A 81 22.76 5.40 -13.84
N ARG A 82 22.73 6.11 -12.71
CA ARG A 82 23.74 7.11 -12.36
C ARG A 82 24.80 6.49 -11.46
N HIS A 83 26.06 6.71 -11.83
CA HIS A 83 27.20 6.25 -11.06
C HIS A 83 27.49 7.25 -9.94
N ASP A 84 27.44 6.79 -8.70
CA ASP A 84 27.90 7.51 -7.52
C ASP A 84 29.05 6.73 -6.86
N GLN A 85 30.18 7.38 -6.58
CA GLN A 85 31.33 6.77 -5.92
C GLN A 85 31.12 6.65 -4.40
N ALA A 86 30.31 7.52 -3.81
CA ALA A 86 30.02 7.56 -2.37
C ALA A 86 28.74 6.79 -2.01
N ARG A 87 28.22 5.95 -2.92
CA ARG A 87 26.95 5.25 -2.70
C ARG A 87 27.02 4.36 -1.47
N THR A 88 26.01 4.46 -0.62
CA THR A 88 25.85 3.59 0.56
C THR A 88 24.86 2.47 0.31
N ALA A 89 24.02 2.57 -0.74
CA ALA A 89 23.04 1.56 -1.11
C ALA A 89 23.01 1.29 -2.61
N VAL A 90 22.62 0.07 -2.98
CA VAL A 90 22.52 -0.42 -4.36
C VAL A 90 21.19 -1.12 -4.62
N ARG A 91 20.68 -0.95 -5.84
CA ARG A 91 19.49 -1.67 -6.33
C ARG A 91 19.85 -3.13 -6.58
N HIS A 92 19.16 -4.06 -5.94
CA HIS A 92 19.47 -5.49 -5.96
C HIS A 92 18.34 -6.32 -6.61
N GLY A 93 17.72 -5.75 -7.65
CA GLY A 93 16.61 -6.36 -8.37
C GLY A 93 15.29 -6.19 -7.64
N ARG A 94 14.40 -7.18 -7.78
CA ARG A 94 13.06 -7.14 -7.22
C ARG A 94 12.67 -8.50 -6.64
N GLU A 95 11.75 -8.49 -5.69
CA GLU A 95 11.25 -9.67 -4.99
C GLU A 95 9.72 -9.77 -5.09
N ARG A 96 9.20 -10.99 -4.95
CA ARG A 96 7.75 -11.21 -4.92
C ARG A 96 7.20 -10.79 -3.57
N GLY A 97 6.17 -9.96 -3.58
CA GLY A 97 5.40 -9.59 -2.41
C GLY A 97 3.91 -9.75 -2.65
N SER A 98 3.11 -9.41 -1.64
CA SER A 98 1.66 -9.30 -1.79
C SER A 98 1.09 -8.27 -0.85
N VAL A 99 0.02 -7.61 -1.28
CA VAL A 99 -0.79 -6.71 -0.45
C VAL A 99 -2.20 -7.25 -0.31
N THR A 100 -2.86 -6.95 0.80
CA THR A 100 -4.25 -7.34 1.02
C THR A 100 -5.18 -6.23 0.55
N LEU A 101 -6.00 -6.51 -0.47
CA LEU A 101 -7.03 -5.60 -0.99
C LEU A 101 -8.38 -6.31 -0.96
N GLY A 102 -9.39 -5.70 -0.33
CA GLY A 102 -10.73 -6.30 -0.23
C GLY A 102 -10.74 -7.70 0.39
N GLY A 103 -9.83 -7.99 1.32
CA GLY A 103 -9.69 -9.32 1.95
C GLY A 103 -8.94 -10.36 1.12
N ARG A 104 -8.53 -10.05 -0.11
CA ARG A 104 -7.76 -10.95 -0.99
C ARG A 104 -6.30 -10.51 -1.08
N ARG A 105 -5.39 -11.47 -1.23
CA ARG A 105 -3.98 -11.16 -1.51
C ARG A 105 -3.78 -10.87 -3.00
N VAL A 106 -3.27 -9.69 -3.29
CA VAL A 106 -2.87 -9.26 -4.64
C VAL A 106 -1.35 -9.31 -4.73
N PRO A 107 -0.78 -10.04 -5.70
CA PRO A 107 0.66 -10.10 -5.88
C PRO A 107 1.21 -8.75 -6.31
N VAL A 108 2.33 -8.36 -5.71
CA VAL A 108 3.09 -7.17 -6.10
C VAL A 108 4.53 -7.57 -6.27
N THR A 109 5.30 -6.75 -6.98
CA THR A 109 6.73 -6.93 -7.03
C THR A 109 7.42 -5.76 -6.34
N ARG A 110 8.18 -6.06 -5.28
CA ARG A 110 8.84 -5.05 -4.45
C ARG A 110 10.27 -4.85 -4.93
N PRO A 111 10.73 -3.62 -5.18
CA PRO A 111 12.12 -3.37 -5.48
C PRO A 111 12.97 -3.60 -4.22
N ARG A 112 14.16 -4.19 -4.40
CA ARG A 112 15.05 -4.59 -3.30
C ARG A 112 16.28 -3.71 -3.27
N VAL A 113 16.67 -3.27 -2.09
CA VAL A 113 17.85 -2.42 -1.87
C VAL A 113 18.79 -3.12 -0.90
N ARG A 114 20.08 -3.13 -1.21
CA ARG A 114 21.14 -3.64 -0.33
C ARG A 114 22.14 -2.56 0.00
N ALA A 115 22.80 -2.72 1.14
CA ALA A 115 23.93 -1.88 1.48
C ALA A 115 25.10 -2.14 0.53
N ALA A 116 25.78 -1.07 0.14
CA ALA A 116 26.92 -1.13 -0.78
C ALA A 116 28.13 -1.84 -0.15
N ASP A 117 28.22 -1.85 1.18
CA ASP A 117 29.23 -2.54 1.97
C ASP A 117 28.93 -4.06 2.16
N GLY A 118 27.81 -4.54 1.63
CA GLY A 118 27.42 -5.95 1.72
C GLY A 118 26.88 -6.39 3.08
N THR A 119 26.70 -5.47 4.04
CA THR A 119 26.29 -5.79 5.43
C THR A 119 24.84 -6.25 5.57
N GLY A 120 24.01 -6.07 4.53
CA GLY A 120 22.65 -6.58 4.53
C GLY A 120 21.72 -5.84 3.58
N GLU A 121 20.43 -6.13 3.72
CA GLU A 121 19.38 -5.41 3.03
C GLU A 121 19.07 -4.10 3.75
N PHE A 122 18.92 -3.03 2.97
CA PHE A 122 18.25 -1.85 3.50
C PHE A 122 16.77 -2.19 3.58
N GLY A 123 16.33 -2.59 4.77
CA GLY A 123 14.93 -2.70 5.15
C GLY A 123 14.32 -1.29 5.18
N GLY A 124 14.12 -0.70 4.00
CA GLY A 124 13.40 0.54 3.85
C GLY A 124 12.03 0.38 4.48
N ARG A 125 11.73 1.22 5.46
CA ARG A 125 10.46 1.26 6.18
C ARG A 125 9.38 1.77 5.21
N VAL A 126 8.87 0.91 4.35
CA VAL A 126 7.88 1.27 3.32
C VAL A 126 6.84 0.16 3.21
N LEU A 127 5.63 0.52 3.64
CA LEU A 127 4.29 -0.05 3.38
C LEU A 127 4.16 -1.58 3.15
#